data_AF-A0AA40S2F4-F1
#
_entry.id   AF-A0AA40S2F4-F1
#
_cell.length_a   1.000
_cell.length_b   1.000
_cell.length_c   1.000
_cell.angle_alpha   90.00
_cell.angle_beta   90.00
_cell.angle_gamma   90.00
#
_symmetry.space_group_name_H-M   'P 1'
#
loop_
_entity.id
_entity.type
_entity.pdbx_description
1 polymer ?
#
loop_
_entity_poly.entity_id
_entity_poly.type
_entity_poly.pdbx_seq_one_letter_code
_entity_poly.pdbx_strand_id
1 'polypeptide(L)'
;MLRGRRGAALAGALLLWLAAGSGCDTALDARRITLCRRAVPALAPPGAEIGLLRVGAGASRGSVRVDYRVLGGPGPHPKAEATRTRFLVCHFGAADDLTAVTTEQGPVNGASLYLLKRYYLTTPEAEAADPGAR
;
A
#
# COMPACT_ATOMS: atom_id res chain seq x y z
N MET A 1 -47.61 1.66 -29.41
CA MET A 1 -46.91 1.08 -28.24
C MET A 1 -45.36 1.11 -28.36
N LEU A 2 -44.73 2.09 -29.04
CA LEU A 2 -43.26 2.15 -29.22
C LEU A 2 -42.51 3.07 -28.23
N ARG A 3 -43.21 3.73 -27.30
CA ARG A 3 -42.61 4.72 -26.39
C ARG A 3 -41.94 4.09 -25.16
N GLY A 4 -42.24 2.83 -24.84
CA GLY A 4 -41.72 2.11 -23.67
C GLY A 4 -40.36 1.40 -23.86
N ARG A 5 -39.96 1.07 -25.10
CA ARG A 5 -38.68 0.34 -25.37
C ARG A 5 -37.44 1.23 -25.25
N ARG A 6 -37.58 2.55 -25.42
CA ARG A 6 -36.45 3.51 -25.34
C ARG A 6 -36.02 3.80 -23.90
N GLY A 7 -36.96 3.78 -22.94
CA GLY A 7 -36.65 3.98 -21.51
C GLY A 7 -35.88 2.81 -20.90
N ALA A 8 -36.23 1.57 -21.28
CA ALA A 8 -35.56 0.37 -20.79
C ALA A 8 -34.11 0.26 -21.29
N ALA A 9 -33.84 0.67 -22.54
CA ALA A 9 -32.48 0.65 -23.11
C ALA A 9 -31.54 1.68 -22.44
N LEU A 10 -32.05 2.87 -22.11
CA LEU A 10 -31.28 3.91 -21.42
C LEU A 10 -31.00 3.55 -19.96
N ALA A 11 -31.96 2.91 -19.28
CA ALA A 11 -31.76 2.41 -17.92
C ALA A 11 -30.72 1.29 -17.87
N GLY A 12 -30.74 0.37 -18.84
CA GLY A 12 -29.74 -0.71 -18.94
C GLY A 12 -28.31 -0.18 -19.20
N ALA A 13 -28.17 0.79 -20.10
CA ALA A 13 -26.87 1.40 -20.40
C ALA A 13 -26.29 2.17 -19.19
N LEU A 14 -27.14 2.87 -18.43
CA LEU A 14 -26.73 3.60 -17.23
C LEU A 14 -26.26 2.64 -16.12
N LEU A 15 -26.98 1.53 -15.89
CA LEU A 15 -26.60 0.52 -14.90
C LEU A 15 -25.28 -0.18 -15.23
N LEU A 16 -25.01 -0.47 -16.52
CA LEU A 16 -23.71 -1.01 -16.95
C LEU A 16 -22.56 0.01 -16.76
N TRP A 17 -22.81 1.30 -16.98
CA TRP A 17 -21.82 2.35 -16.81
C TRP A 17 -21.45 2.58 -15.33
N LEU A 18 -22.44 2.53 -14.43
CA LEU A 18 -22.21 2.60 -12.98
C LEU A 18 -21.47 1.37 -12.43
N ALA A 19 -21.73 0.18 -12.98
CA ALA A 19 -21.02 -1.04 -12.58
C ALA A 19 -19.55 -1.07 -13.05
N ALA A 20 -19.21 -0.37 -14.12
CA ALA A 20 -17.82 -0.29 -14.62
C ALA A 20 -16.91 0.60 -13.74
N GLY A 21 -17.48 1.55 -12.96
CA GLY A 21 -16.71 2.49 -12.16
C GLY A 21 -16.09 1.88 -10.88
N SER A 22 -16.75 0.91 -10.26
CA SER A 22 -16.32 0.37 -8.96
C SER A 22 -15.08 -0.55 -9.03
N GLY A 23 -14.77 -1.10 -10.22
CA GLY A 23 -13.61 -1.99 -10.40
C GLY A 23 -12.27 -1.26 -10.33
N CYS A 24 -12.19 -0.04 -10.88
CA CYS A 24 -10.93 0.72 -10.95
C CYS A 24 -10.40 1.09 -9.57
N ASP A 25 -11.28 1.54 -8.66
CA ASP A 25 -10.90 1.96 -7.32
C ASP A 25 -10.31 0.79 -6.51
N THR A 26 -10.87 -0.42 -6.65
CA THR A 26 -10.37 -1.61 -5.94
C THR A 26 -9.00 -2.06 -6.43
N ALA A 27 -8.76 -2.03 -7.75
CA ALA A 27 -7.45 -2.33 -8.33
C ALA A 27 -6.40 -1.29 -7.92
N LEU A 28 -6.81 -0.03 -7.82
CA LEU A 28 -5.97 1.08 -7.36
C LEU A 28 -5.54 0.89 -5.91
N ASP A 29 -6.50 0.60 -5.04
CA ASP A 29 -6.25 0.39 -3.63
C ASP A 29 -5.35 -0.83 -3.40
N ALA A 30 -5.55 -1.91 -4.16
CA ALA A 30 -4.66 -3.07 -4.13
C ALA A 30 -3.22 -2.69 -4.51
N ARG A 31 -3.04 -1.90 -5.57
CA ARG A 31 -1.70 -1.45 -6.01
C ARG A 31 -1.01 -0.59 -4.96
N ARG A 32 -1.73 0.36 -4.35
CA ARG A 32 -1.22 1.21 -3.25
C ARG A 32 -0.84 0.38 -2.03
N ILE A 33 -1.66 -0.60 -1.68
CA ILE A 33 -1.41 -1.55 -0.59
C ILE A 33 -0.13 -2.35 -0.84
N THR A 34 0.02 -2.93 -2.02
CA THR A 34 1.22 -3.68 -2.41
C THR A 34 2.47 -2.81 -2.34
N LEU A 35 2.42 -1.60 -2.92
CA LEU A 35 3.56 -0.69 -2.92
C LEU A 35 3.96 -0.28 -1.49
N CYS A 36 2.97 -0.02 -0.63
CA CYS A 36 3.23 0.34 0.76
C CYS A 36 3.82 -0.80 1.58
N ARG A 37 3.36 -2.04 1.38
CA ARG A 37 3.95 -3.24 2.00
C ARG A 37 5.39 -3.47 1.55
N ARG A 38 5.67 -3.31 0.26
CA ARG A 38 7.02 -3.42 -0.31
C ARG A 38 7.97 -2.39 0.30
N ALA A 39 7.51 -1.23 0.73
CA ALA A 39 8.37 -0.26 1.41
C ALA A 39 8.89 -0.72 2.78
N VAL A 40 8.20 -1.66 3.45
CA VAL A 40 8.51 -2.05 4.84
C VAL A 40 9.92 -2.66 4.96
N PRO A 41 10.33 -3.66 4.16
CA PRO A 41 11.66 -4.26 4.31
C PRO A 41 12.83 -3.29 4.05
N ALA A 42 12.62 -2.25 3.23
CA ALA A 42 13.66 -1.25 2.97
C ALA A 42 13.84 -0.23 4.11
N LEU A 43 12.81 -0.04 4.94
CA LEU A 43 12.82 0.93 6.05
C LEU A 43 12.96 0.26 7.42
N ALA A 44 12.72 -1.04 7.49
CA ALA A 44 13.02 -1.87 8.65
C ALA A 44 14.53 -2.12 8.78
N PRO A 45 15.01 -2.62 9.93
CA PRO A 45 16.41 -3.01 10.09
C PRO A 45 16.87 -3.99 8.99
N PRO A 46 18.11 -3.88 8.48
CA PRO A 46 18.60 -4.73 7.41
C PRO A 46 18.49 -6.22 7.75
N GLY A 47 17.92 -7.00 6.82
CA GLY A 47 17.73 -8.44 7.00
C GLY A 47 16.63 -8.83 8.01
N ALA A 48 15.84 -7.88 8.50
CA ALA A 48 14.72 -8.17 9.39
C ALA A 48 13.68 -9.06 8.71
N GLU A 49 13.23 -10.08 9.44
CA GLU A 49 12.05 -10.84 9.07
C GLU A 49 10.80 -10.07 9.53
N ILE A 50 9.89 -9.78 8.60
CA ILE A 50 8.74 -8.91 8.84
C ILE A 50 7.46 -9.73 8.93
N GLY A 51 6.72 -9.55 10.03
CA GLY A 51 5.36 -10.06 10.17
C GLY A 51 4.34 -8.93 10.06
N LEU A 52 3.46 -9.00 9.06
CA LEU A 52 2.35 -8.05 8.93
C LEU A 52 1.26 -8.32 9.97
N LEU A 53 0.74 -7.26 10.56
CA LEU A 53 -0.36 -7.32 11.54
C LEU A 53 -1.65 -6.77 10.94
N ARG A 54 -1.55 -5.65 10.23
CA ARG A 54 -2.68 -5.01 9.56
C ARG A 54 -2.20 -4.25 8.34
N VAL A 55 -2.95 -4.30 7.25
CA VAL A 55 -2.74 -3.46 6.07
C VAL A 55 -4.07 -2.95 5.57
N GLY A 56 -4.15 -1.66 5.24
CA GLY A 56 -5.35 -1.09 4.66
C GLY A 56 -5.30 0.43 4.59
N ALA A 57 -6.46 1.05 4.39
CA ALA A 57 -6.57 2.51 4.38
C ALA A 57 -6.04 3.13 5.68
N GLY A 58 -5.26 4.20 5.54
CA GLY A 58 -4.80 5.03 6.65
C GLY A 58 -5.82 6.10 7.05
N ALA A 59 -5.45 6.94 8.02
CA ALA A 59 -6.36 7.96 8.56
C ALA A 59 -6.65 9.11 7.58
N SER A 60 -5.75 9.36 6.63
CA SER A 60 -5.90 10.39 5.60
C SER A 60 -6.40 9.80 4.30
N ARG A 61 -7.15 10.58 3.51
CA ARG A 61 -7.53 10.18 2.15
C ARG A 61 -6.28 9.87 1.31
N GLY A 62 -6.35 8.81 0.51
CA GLY A 62 -5.22 8.37 -0.32
C GLY A 62 -4.02 7.87 0.49
N SER A 63 -4.19 7.51 1.76
CA SER A 63 -3.12 6.91 2.56
C SER A 63 -3.34 5.42 2.80
N VAL A 64 -2.24 4.68 2.88
CA VAL A 64 -2.22 3.27 3.29
C VAL A 64 -1.41 3.17 4.58
N ARG A 65 -1.94 2.44 5.56
CA ARG A 65 -1.24 2.11 6.80
C ARG A 65 -0.90 0.63 6.80
N VAL A 66 0.35 0.34 7.16
CA VAL A 66 0.88 -1.00 7.43
C VAL A 66 1.33 -1.04 8.88
N ASP A 67 0.68 -1.86 9.69
CA ASP A 67 1.15 -2.20 11.03
C ASP A 67 1.89 -3.55 10.94
N TYR A 68 3.09 -3.63 11.52
CA TYR A 68 3.95 -4.78 11.40
C TYR A 68 4.78 -5.00 12.67
N ARG A 69 5.43 -6.15 12.77
CA ARG A 69 6.44 -6.47 13.79
C ARG A 69 7.68 -7.07 13.13
N VAL A 70 8.81 -6.95 13.79
CA VAL A 70 10.05 -7.63 13.41
C VAL A 70 10.08 -8.97 14.14
N LEU A 71 10.12 -10.08 13.40
CA LEU A 71 10.13 -11.43 13.96
C LEU A 71 11.55 -11.89 14.35
N GLY A 72 12.56 -11.34 13.68
CA GLY A 72 13.98 -11.67 13.86
C GLY A 72 14.84 -10.92 12.85
N GLY A 73 16.15 -11.20 12.83
CA GLY A 73 17.10 -10.62 11.86
C GLY A 73 18.56 -10.87 12.23
N PRO A 74 19.50 -10.56 11.33
CA PRO A 74 20.93 -10.71 11.56
C PRO A 74 21.44 -9.62 12.52
N GLY A 75 21.61 -9.98 13.79
CA GLY A 75 22.22 -9.13 14.81
C GLY A 75 21.62 -9.32 16.20
N PRO A 76 22.19 -8.68 17.24
CA PRO A 76 21.60 -8.68 18.56
C PRO A 76 20.34 -7.81 18.56
N HIS A 77 19.20 -8.43 18.25
CA HIS A 77 17.90 -7.82 18.46
C HIS A 77 17.53 -7.98 19.94
N PRO A 78 17.34 -6.88 20.70
CA PRO A 78 16.78 -6.98 22.04
C PRO A 78 15.46 -7.74 21.97
N LYS A 79 15.23 -8.74 22.83
CA LYS A 79 13.95 -9.49 22.86
C LYS A 79 12.71 -8.58 22.92
N ALA A 80 12.85 -7.39 23.52
CA ALA A 80 11.82 -6.36 23.60
C ALA A 80 11.41 -5.78 22.22
N GLU A 81 12.26 -5.89 21.21
CA GLU A 81 12.05 -5.32 19.89
C GLU A 81 11.20 -6.24 18.99
N ALA A 82 11.15 -7.54 19.30
CA ALA A 82 10.37 -8.54 18.58
C ALA A 82 8.85 -8.48 18.88
N THR A 83 8.47 -7.93 20.03
CA THR A 83 7.07 -7.75 20.45
C THR A 83 6.52 -6.35 20.17
N ARG A 84 7.36 -5.41 19.72
CA ARG A 84 6.92 -4.04 19.45
C ARG A 84 6.18 -3.96 18.11
N THR A 85 4.94 -3.50 18.16
CA THR A 85 4.20 -3.07 16.95
C THR A 85 4.83 -1.79 16.41
N ARG A 86 5.16 -1.81 15.13
CA ARG A 86 5.64 -0.69 14.33
C ARG A 86 4.60 -0.33 13.28
N PHE A 87 4.72 0.86 12.70
CA PHE A 87 3.83 1.26 11.63
C PHE A 87 4.56 2.01 10.53
N LEU A 88 4.01 1.91 9.34
CA LEU A 88 4.40 2.69 8.18
C LEU A 88 3.13 3.24 7.53
N VAL A 89 3.11 4.54 7.24
CA VAL A 89 2.01 5.19 6.52
C VAL A 89 2.53 5.75 5.21
N CYS A 90 2.02 5.24 4.10
CA CYS A 90 2.27 5.77 2.77
C CYS A 90 1.18 6.76 2.38
N HIS A 91 1.54 7.91 1.84
CA HIS A 91 0.63 8.88 1.25
C HIS A 91 0.77 8.87 -0.25
N PHE A 92 -0.36 8.78 -0.95
CA PHE A 92 -0.42 8.78 -2.40
C PHE A 92 -1.10 10.04 -2.92
N GLY A 93 -0.48 10.66 -3.93
CA GLY A 93 -0.99 11.83 -4.63
C GLY A 93 -1.79 11.44 -5.88
N ALA A 94 -1.86 12.39 -6.82
CA ALA A 94 -2.42 12.12 -8.14
C ALA A 94 -1.64 11.00 -8.86
N ALA A 95 -2.34 10.23 -9.70
CA ALA A 95 -1.77 9.11 -10.45
C ALA A 95 -1.05 8.05 -9.57
N ASP A 96 -1.45 7.94 -8.30
CA ASP A 96 -0.91 7.00 -7.32
C ASP A 96 0.59 7.16 -7.06
N ASP A 97 1.09 8.38 -7.24
CA ASP A 97 2.47 8.67 -6.91
C ASP A 97 2.66 8.65 -5.39
N LEU A 98 3.67 7.93 -4.90
CA LEU A 98 4.02 7.91 -3.49
C LEU A 98 4.66 9.26 -3.12
N THR A 99 3.95 10.10 -2.37
CA THR A 99 4.37 11.48 -2.07
C THR A 99 5.02 11.62 -0.70
N ALA A 100 4.66 10.78 0.26
CA ALA A 100 5.28 10.76 1.59
C ALA A 100 5.22 9.36 2.22
N VAL A 101 6.17 9.09 3.10
CA VAL A 101 6.16 7.93 3.99
C VAL A 101 6.45 8.40 5.41
N THR A 102 5.65 7.93 6.37
CA THR A 102 5.82 8.24 7.79
C THR A 102 5.98 6.94 8.57
N THR A 103 6.99 6.87 9.44
CA THR A 103 7.24 5.74 10.33
C THR A 103 7.07 6.15 11.79
N GLU A 104 7.31 5.24 12.73
CA GLU A 104 7.32 5.58 14.15
C GLU A 104 8.42 6.59 14.56
N GLN A 105 9.46 6.74 13.74
CA GLN A 105 10.55 7.71 13.91
C GLN A 105 10.21 9.08 13.29
N GLY A 106 9.08 9.19 12.60
CA GLY A 106 8.64 10.41 11.91
C GLY A 106 8.67 10.30 10.38
N PRO A 107 8.58 11.43 9.67
CA PRO A 107 8.58 11.45 8.21
C PRO A 107 9.91 10.96 7.64
N VAL A 108 9.85 10.11 6.62
CA VAL A 108 11.00 9.76 5.79
C VAL A 108 11.42 11.01 5.01
N ASN A 109 12.70 11.38 5.09
CA ASN A 109 13.21 12.56 4.39
C ASN A 109 13.12 12.40 2.87
N GLY A 110 13.04 13.53 2.15
CA GLY A 110 12.81 13.55 0.70
C GLY A 110 13.87 12.79 -0.12
N ALA A 111 15.15 12.82 0.30
CA ALA A 111 16.21 12.10 -0.40
C ALA A 111 16.04 10.57 -0.26
N SER A 112 15.73 10.09 0.94
CA SER A 112 15.49 8.66 1.20
C SER A 112 14.24 8.19 0.48
N LEU A 113 13.17 9.01 0.46
CA LEU A 113 11.96 8.72 -0.30
C LEU A 113 12.25 8.64 -1.80
N TYR A 114 13.04 9.57 -2.34
CA TYR A 114 13.44 9.54 -3.74
C TYR A 114 14.21 8.26 -4.08
N LEU A 115 15.19 7.87 -3.26
CA LEU A 115 15.97 6.66 -3.48
C LEU A 115 15.09 5.40 -3.40
N LEU A 116 14.22 5.32 -2.39
CA LEU A 116 13.26 4.23 -2.22
C LEU A 116 12.37 4.06 -3.47
N LYS A 117 11.80 5.15 -3.97
CA LYS A 117 10.95 5.15 -5.17
C LYS A 117 11.74 4.75 -6.43
N ARG A 118 12.91 5.34 -6.61
CA ARG A 118 13.66 5.24 -7.87
C ARG A 118 14.43 3.94 -8.01
N TYR A 119 14.96 3.41 -6.91
CA TYR A 119 15.94 2.33 -6.95
C TYR A 119 15.51 1.05 -6.22
N TYR A 120 14.39 1.07 -5.48
CA TYR A 120 13.96 -0.10 -4.73
C TYR A 120 12.56 -0.58 -5.11
N LEU A 121 11.53 0.27 -5.01
CA LEU A 121 10.13 -0.19 -5.07
C LEU A 121 9.70 -0.85 -6.40
N THR A 122 10.43 -0.63 -7.48
CA THR A 122 10.16 -1.19 -8.81
C THR A 122 11.07 -2.35 -9.18
N THR A 123 11.88 -2.85 -8.25
CA THR A 123 12.84 -3.92 -8.55
C THR A 123 12.30 -5.31 -8.19
N PRO A 124 12.78 -6.39 -8.83
CA PRO A 124 12.39 -7.76 -8.49
C PRO A 124 12.65 -8.12 -7.02
N GLU A 125 13.70 -7.53 -6.43
CA GLU A 125 14.05 -7.73 -5.02
C GLU A 125 12.95 -7.19 -4.09
N ALA A 126 12.36 -6.04 -4.40
CA ALA A 126 11.24 -5.50 -3.63
C ALA A 126 9.98 -6.35 -3.77
N GLU A 127 9.76 -6.98 -4.92
CA GLU A 127 8.64 -7.91 -5.11
C GLU A 127 8.84 -9.19 -4.28
N ALA A 128 10.04 -9.78 -4.33
CA ALA A 128 10.38 -10.97 -3.56
C ALA A 128 10.41 -10.72 -2.05
N ALA A 129 10.73 -9.49 -1.63
CA ALA A 129 10.74 -9.08 -0.24
C ALA A 129 9.34 -8.72 0.29
N ASP A 130 8.29 -8.64 -0.54
CA ASP A 130 6.94 -8.25 -0.12
C ASP A 130 6.39 -9.18 0.98
N PRO A 131 6.21 -8.69 2.21
CA PRO A 131 5.82 -9.54 3.35
C PRO A 131 4.42 -10.16 3.25
N GLY A 132 3.54 -9.65 2.39
CA GLY A 132 2.18 -10.20 2.22
C GLY A 132 1.98 -10.96 0.92
N ALA A 133 3.06 -11.28 0.20
CA ALA A 133 3.04 -12.18 -0.96
C ALA A 133 3.31 -13.64 -0.57
N ARG A 134 3.56 -13.89 0.72
CA ARG A 134 3.88 -15.18 1.33
C ARG A 134 2.66 -15.82 1.96
#